data_AF-A0A7J4P0K3-F1
#
_entry.id   AF-A0A7J4P0K3-F1
#
_cell.length_a   1.000
_cell.length_b   1.000
_cell.length_c   1.000
_cell.angle_alpha   90.00
_cell.angle_beta   90.00
_cell.angle_gamma   90.00
#
_symmetry.space_group_name_H-M   'P 1'
#
loop_
_entity.id
_entity.type
_entity.pdbx_description
1 polymer ?
#
loop_
_entity_poly.entity_id
_entity_poly.type
_entity_poly.pdbx_seq_one_letter_code
_entity_poly.pdbx_strand_id
1 'polypeptide(L)'
;MSDITKGVPLEIRAHRFSWHLGYVSRRRIELFSDEGNEITDIDVLGIKFDSNLKPNIILFETKSEKGYASILKIKGLLGYYNA
;
A
#
# COMPACT_ATOMS: atom_id res chain seq x y z
N MET A 1 18.00 -14.85 13.32
CA MET A 1 17.70 -13.64 12.52
C MET A 1 16.21 -13.45 12.54
N SER A 2 15.72 -12.35 13.11
CA SER A 2 14.30 -12.06 13.27
C SER A 2 13.60 -11.85 11.91
N ASP A 3 12.33 -12.24 11.83
CA ASP A 3 11.47 -12.20 10.64
C ASP A 3 11.37 -10.81 9.96
N ILE A 4 11.81 -9.74 10.66
CA ILE A 4 11.95 -8.37 10.16
C ILE A 4 12.77 -8.30 8.87
N THR A 5 13.78 -9.18 8.71
CA THR A 5 14.66 -9.19 7.54
C THR A 5 14.00 -9.73 6.25
N LYS A 6 12.88 -10.46 6.35
CA LYS A 6 12.17 -11.02 5.18
C LYS A 6 11.05 -10.13 4.62
N GLY A 7 10.48 -9.24 5.45
CA GLY A 7 9.44 -8.29 5.03
C GLY A 7 9.95 -7.20 4.09
N VAL A 8 11.11 -6.61 4.40
CA VAL A 8 11.70 -5.50 3.61
C VAL A 8 11.92 -5.85 2.12
N PRO A 9 12.40 -7.05 1.76
CA PRO A 9 12.46 -7.48 0.35
C PRO A 9 11.10 -7.57 -0.37
N LEU A 10 10.00 -7.82 0.34
CA LEU A 10 8.66 -7.90 -0.27
C LEU A 10 8.09 -6.51 -0.53
N GLU A 11 8.21 -5.58 0.42
CA GLU A 11 7.83 -4.16 0.24
C GLU A 11 8.52 -3.55 -1.00
N ILE A 12 9.83 -3.79 -1.13
CA ILE A 12 10.62 -3.28 -2.26
C ILE A 12 10.14 -3.89 -3.59
N ARG A 13 9.78 -5.18 -3.60
CA ARG A 13 9.26 -5.84 -4.81
C ARG A 13 7.88 -5.31 -5.20
N ALA A 14 6.98 -5.15 -4.24
CA ALA A 14 5.65 -4.58 -4.46
C ALA A 14 5.75 -3.15 -5.01
N HIS A 15 6.67 -2.33 -4.48
CA HIS A 15 6.93 -0.97 -4.95
C HIS A 15 7.49 -0.92 -6.37
N ARG A 16 8.48 -1.77 -6.69
CA ARG A 16 8.99 -1.87 -8.06
C ARG A 16 7.91 -2.33 -9.03
N PHE A 17 7.06 -3.26 -8.61
CA PHE A 17 5.95 -3.74 -9.40
C PHE A 17 4.92 -2.64 -9.68
N SER A 18 4.54 -1.83 -8.68
CA SER A 18 3.62 -0.69 -8.89
C SER A 18 4.20 0.34 -9.87
N TRP A 19 5.50 0.65 -9.75
CA TRP A 19 6.20 1.50 -10.71
C TRP A 19 6.15 0.94 -12.13
N HIS A 20 6.38 -0.36 -12.32
CA HIS A 20 6.33 -1.01 -13.62
C HIS A 20 4.93 -0.94 -14.28
N LEU A 21 3.87 -0.91 -13.47
CA LEU A 21 2.49 -0.72 -13.95
C LEU A 21 2.13 0.75 -14.26
N GLY A 22 3.08 1.67 -14.07
CA GLY A 22 2.92 3.11 -14.30
C GLY A 22 2.25 3.85 -13.15
N TYR A 23 2.33 3.34 -11.92
CA TYR A 23 1.89 4.07 -10.74
C TYR A 23 3.05 4.87 -10.14
N VAL A 24 2.78 6.12 -9.78
CA VAL A 24 3.63 6.85 -8.83
C VAL A 24 3.37 6.24 -7.47
N SER A 25 4.42 5.75 -6.79
CA SER A 25 4.23 4.98 -5.56
C SER A 25 5.23 5.30 -4.46
N ARG A 26 4.79 5.17 -3.22
CA ARG A 26 5.54 5.39 -1.98
C ARG A 26 5.38 4.18 -1.05
N ARG A 27 6.42 3.90 -0.25
CA ARG A 27 6.44 2.81 0.73
C ARG A 27 6.36 3.33 2.16
N ARG A 28 5.94 2.47 3.10
CA ARG A 28 5.90 2.72 4.55
C ARG A 28 5.13 4.00 4.86
N ILE A 29 3.84 3.94 4.61
CA ILE A 29 2.93 5.05 4.82
C ILE A 29 2.15 4.79 6.08
N GLU A 30 2.41 5.62 7.07
CA GLU A 30 1.63 5.69 8.31
C GLU A 30 0.38 6.54 8.03
N LEU A 31 -0.79 5.99 8.32
CA LEU A 31 -2.05 6.73 8.25
C LEU A 31 -2.49 7.17 9.64
N PHE A 32 -2.80 8.45 9.77
CA PHE A 32 -3.33 9.04 11.00
C PHE A 32 -4.75 9.54 10.76
N SER A 33 -5.58 9.48 11.80
CA SER A 33 -6.87 10.16 11.84
C SER A 33 -6.68 11.66 12.01
N ASP A 34 -7.74 12.43 11.79
CA ASP A 34 -7.73 13.89 12.04
C ASP A 34 -7.46 14.25 13.50
N GLU A 35 -7.69 13.30 14.42
CA GLU A 35 -7.39 13.41 15.85
C GLU A 35 -5.94 13.03 16.19
N GLY A 36 -5.15 12.63 15.19
CA GLY A 36 -3.75 12.22 15.35
C GLY A 36 -3.56 10.76 15.78
N ASN A 37 -4.63 9.96 15.82
CA ASN A 37 -4.54 8.54 16.17
C ASN A 37 -4.03 7.74 14.96
N GLU A 38 -3.02 6.88 15.15
CA GLU A 38 -2.56 5.96 14.12
C GLU A 38 -3.68 4.98 13.76
N ILE A 39 -4.09 4.95 12.49
CA ILE A 39 -5.16 4.09 11.99
C ILE A 39 -4.58 2.75 11.56
N THR A 40 -3.57 2.79 10.68
CA THR A 40 -2.94 1.59 10.10
C THR A 40 -1.71 1.96 9.29
N ASP A 41 -0.83 0.98 9.10
CA ASP A 41 0.33 1.08 8.21
C ASP A 41 0.04 0.47 6.83
N ILE A 42 0.43 1.20 5.80
CA ILE A 42 0.43 0.72 4.41
C ILE A 42 1.86 0.52 3.94
N ASP A 43 2.20 -0.70 3.55
CA ASP A 43 3.53 -1.02 3.06
C ASP A 43 3.84 -0.31 1.74
N VAL A 44 2.92 -0.30 0.79
CA VAL A 44 3.05 0.43 -0.48
C VAL A 44 1.71 1.01 -0.95
N LEU A 45 1.70 2.30 -1.27
CA LEU A 45 0.60 2.99 -1.95
C LEU A 45 1.05 3.40 -3.36
N GLY A 46 0.22 3.15 -4.36
CA GLY A 46 0.41 3.64 -5.72
C GLY A 46 -0.80 4.42 -6.22
N ILE A 47 -0.55 5.52 -6.92
CA ILE A 47 -1.57 6.35 -7.58
C ILE A 47 -1.23 6.50 -9.06
N LYS A 48 -2.25 6.31 -9.91
CA LYS A 48 -2.19 6.52 -11.35
C LYS A 48 -3.46 7.24 -11.80
N PHE A 49 -3.36 8.18 -12.74
CA PHE A 49 -4.50 8.88 -13.29
C PHE A 49 -4.82 8.33 -14.68
N ASP A 50 -6.11 8.26 -15.02
CA ASP A 50 -6.55 7.96 -16.39
C ASP A 50 -6.59 9.22 -17.26
N SER A 51 -7.09 9.09 -18.49
CA SER A 51 -7.21 10.20 -19.44
C SER A 51 -8.17 11.31 -18.97
N ASN A 52 -9.05 11.02 -18.01
CA ASN A 52 -10.01 11.96 -17.43
C ASN A 52 -9.54 12.50 -16.07
N LEU A 53 -8.26 12.29 -15.72
CA LEU A 53 -7.69 12.65 -14.42
C LEU A 53 -8.38 11.96 -13.23
N LYS A 54 -9.03 10.81 -13.44
CA LYS A 54 -9.60 10.03 -12.35
C LYS A 54 -8.51 9.22 -11.65
N PRO A 55 -8.39 9.31 -10.31
CA PRO A 55 -7.38 8.56 -9.58
C PRO A 55 -7.73 7.07 -9.53
N ASN A 56 -6.74 6.24 -9.85
CA ASN A 56 -6.73 4.80 -9.62
C ASN A 56 -5.69 4.51 -8.54
N ILE A 57 -6.16 4.00 -7.40
CA ILE A 57 -5.33 3.77 -6.21
C ILE A 57 -5.13 2.26 -6.02
N ILE A 58 -3.89 1.87 -5.73
CA ILE A 58 -3.51 0.52 -5.31
C ILE A 58 -2.80 0.57 -3.96
N LEU A 59 -3.08 -0.45 -3.14
CA LEU A 59 -2.54 -0.61 -1.80
C LEU A 59 -1.96 -2.01 -1.69
N PHE A 60 -0.74 -2.10 -1.18
CA PHE A 60 -0.10 -3.37 -0.85
C PHE A 60 0.12 -3.41 0.65
N GLU A 61 -0.27 -4.53 1.23
CA GLU A 61 0.11 -4.95 2.58
C GLU A 61 0.89 -6.26 2.40
N THR A 62 2.14 -6.28 2.84
CA THR A 62 3.08 -7.36 2.65
C THR A 62 3.20 -8.14 3.95
N LYS A 63 2.57 -9.32 3.98
CA LYS A 63 2.76 -10.28 5.07
C LYS A 63 3.82 -11.28 4.66
N SER A 64 4.71 -11.62 5.60
CA SER A 64 5.71 -12.66 5.41
C SER A 64 5.40 -13.82 6.35
N GLU A 65 4.34 -14.57 6.07
CA GLU A 65 4.04 -15.85 6.71
C GLU A 65 4.08 -16.97 5.67
N LYS A 66 4.78 -18.07 5.97
CA LYS A 66 4.82 -19.35 5.22
C LYS A 66 4.42 -19.27 3.72
N GLY A 67 5.03 -18.36 2.94
CA GLY A 67 4.89 -18.30 1.48
C GLY A 67 3.69 -17.53 0.91
N TYR A 68 2.90 -16.80 1.70
CA TYR A 68 1.75 -16.03 1.18
C TYR A 68 2.01 -14.52 1.21
N ALA A 69 1.95 -13.88 0.04
CA ALA A 69 1.90 -12.42 -0.12
C ALA A 69 0.60 -12.06 -0.85
N SER A 70 -0.32 -11.34 -0.20
CA SER A 70 -1.61 -10.96 -0.79
C SER A 70 -1.74 -9.45 -0.97
N ILE A 71 -2.13 -9.02 -2.16
CA ILE A 71 -2.50 -7.62 -2.43
C ILE A 71 -3.92 -7.41 -1.92
N LEU A 72 -4.07 -6.93 -0.69
CA LEU A 72 -5.38 -6.56 -0.15
C LEU A 72 -5.74 -5.16 -0.65
N LYS A 73 -6.71 -5.09 -1.56
CA LYS A 73 -7.39 -3.84 -1.87
C LYS A 73 -8.16 -3.44 -0.61
N ILE A 74 -7.63 -2.52 0.20
CA ILE A 74 -8.31 -2.00 1.40
C ILE A 74 -9.54 -1.20 0.95
N LYS A 75 -10.63 -1.92 0.61
CA LYS A 75 -11.90 -1.33 0.19
C LYS A 75 -12.52 -0.46 1.29
N GLY A 76 -12.17 -0.70 2.55
CA GLY A 76 -12.70 0.05 3.70
C GLY A 76 -12.23 1.50 3.78
N LEU A 77 -11.01 1.82 3.33
CA LEU A 77 -10.46 3.17 3.47
C LEU A 77 -11.10 4.17 2.48
N LEU A 78 -11.45 3.71 1.27
CA LEU A 78 -12.15 4.54 0.28
C LEU A 78 -13.59 4.87 0.69
N GLY A 79 -14.21 4.08 1.58
CA GLY A 79 -15.51 4.40 2.16
C GLY A 79 -15.43 5.54 3.18
N TYR A 80 -14.30 5.66 3.89
CA TYR A 80 -14.08 6.68 4.91
C TYR A 80 -13.86 8.08 4.31
N TYR A 81 -13.20 8.18 3.15
CA TYR A 81 -12.95 9.46 2.45
C TYR A 81 -14.04 9.89 1.45
N ASN A 82 -15.08 9.08 1.25
CA ASN A 82 -16.23 9.41 0.39
C ASN A 82 -17.50 9.77 1.19
N ALA A 83 -17.38 9.96 2.51
CA ALA A 83 -18.45 10.45 3.38
C ALA A 83 -18.44 11.97 3.45
#